data_AF-A0A1E8Q187-F1
#
_entry.id   AF-A0A1E8Q187-F1
#
_cell.length_a   1.000
_cell.length_b   1.000
_cell.length_c   1.000
_cell.angle_alpha   90.00
_cell.angle_beta   90.00
_cell.angle_gamma   90.00
#
_symmetry.space_group_name_H-M   'P 1'
#
loop_
_entity.id
_entity.type
_entity.pdbx_description
1 polymer ?
#
loop_
_entity_poly.entity_id
_entity_poly.type
_entity_poly.pdbx_seq_one_letter_code
_entity_poly.pdbx_strand_id
1 'polypeptide(L)'
;MTSHPRDRDLEADLSEQLQFIASSGRAFDQGDLAEAKRIALVIRVLVHDTAMSHSLLAQLGVKDSLAWADSAPVIDNDPNIVGRSPGLTAMGLGADGIAFSARYMDSIEQSNTTRYVSFSDWWERPVILDSNDAEFSRKELVLALVNKDGGAHLDRLNEKTHALIHGNSAGFVCVDTGGGTPSPIPTPIYASVRTVAEELLLTLRRTGRTVPRSLPMNPLMGMIDSFSAADYTGTPLVLDKSRDDVSHVSFTFETLPGVTFNAARLQLPQSEPGFDGEYPAGWLELVGVRDASGDIVHESGQAGPTEESAPPEGLAAAQIPTAAGPPVTFTFDNFPQARFAAIRWPQRQERMTPGGRETREAGWIDLYVSLNGARWEMGGFLGPTA
;
A
#
# COMPACT_ATOMS: atom_id res chain seq x y z
N MET A 1 -25.73 -27.27 36.78
CA MET A 1 -25.88 -28.42 35.87
C MET A 1 -24.54 -29.13 35.85
N THR A 2 -24.49 -30.41 36.18
CA THR A 2 -23.25 -31.22 36.17
C THR A 2 -22.94 -31.61 34.72
N SER A 3 -21.75 -31.26 34.23
CA SER A 3 -21.30 -31.65 32.89
C SER A 3 -21.19 -33.17 32.76
N HIS A 4 -21.75 -33.71 31.70
CA HIS A 4 -21.68 -35.13 31.35
C HIS A 4 -20.26 -35.43 30.80
N PRO A 5 -19.68 -36.62 31.04
CA PRO A 5 -18.35 -36.99 30.53
C PRO A 5 -18.21 -37.09 28.99
N ARG A 6 -19.26 -36.74 28.25
CA ARG A 6 -19.27 -36.62 26.78
C ARG A 6 -19.57 -35.19 26.31
N ASP A 7 -19.77 -34.26 27.24
CA ASP A 7 -19.93 -32.86 26.92
C ASP A 7 -18.60 -32.35 26.41
N ARG A 8 -18.65 -31.74 25.24
CA ARG A 8 -17.48 -31.23 24.55
C ARG A 8 -16.96 -30.00 25.30
N ASP A 9 -15.67 -29.97 25.62
CA ASP A 9 -15.03 -28.79 26.21
C ASP A 9 -14.76 -27.76 25.11
N LEU A 10 -15.76 -26.92 24.84
CA LEU A 10 -15.72 -25.94 23.77
C LEU A 10 -14.61 -24.88 23.94
N GLU A 11 -14.19 -24.61 25.18
CA GLU A 11 -13.08 -23.68 25.45
C GLU A 11 -11.72 -24.34 25.18
N ALA A 12 -11.59 -25.63 25.48
CA ALA A 12 -10.42 -26.41 25.06
C ALA A 12 -10.37 -26.54 23.52
N ASP A 13 -11.49 -26.81 22.86
CA ASP A 13 -11.57 -26.81 21.39
C ASP A 13 -11.15 -25.46 20.81
N LEU A 14 -11.63 -24.35 21.40
CA LEU A 14 -11.30 -23.01 20.91
C LEU A 14 -9.79 -22.80 21.02
N SER A 15 -9.20 -23.11 22.17
CA SER A 15 -7.76 -23.01 22.40
C SER A 15 -6.95 -23.82 21.38
N GLU A 16 -7.40 -25.03 21.05
CA GLU A 16 -6.79 -25.87 20.03
C GLU A 16 -6.88 -25.23 18.63
N GLN A 17 -8.06 -24.76 18.24
CA GLN A 17 -8.25 -24.08 16.94
C GLN A 17 -7.36 -22.82 16.82
N LEU A 18 -7.27 -22.02 17.88
CA LEU A 18 -6.39 -20.84 17.88
C LEU A 18 -4.92 -21.24 17.71
N GLN A 19 -4.50 -22.35 18.31
CA GLN A 19 -3.14 -22.85 18.13
C GLN A 19 -2.88 -23.33 16.70
N PHE A 20 -3.87 -23.89 16.01
CA PHE A 20 -3.76 -24.21 14.58
C PHE A 20 -3.58 -22.96 13.71
N ILE A 21 -4.33 -21.87 13.98
CA ILE A 21 -4.10 -20.58 13.32
C ILE A 21 -2.66 -20.13 13.54
N ALA A 22 -2.14 -20.23 14.76
CA ALA A 22 -0.79 -19.78 15.08
C ALA A 22 0.30 -20.62 14.39
N SER A 23 0.16 -21.95 14.34
CA SER A 23 1.13 -22.81 13.67
C SER A 23 1.13 -22.61 12.16
N SER A 24 -0.04 -22.56 11.54
CA SER A 24 -0.17 -22.32 10.09
C SER A 24 0.22 -20.89 9.72
N GLY A 25 -0.10 -19.91 10.58
CA GLY A 25 0.34 -18.52 10.41
C GLY A 25 1.86 -18.40 10.38
N ARG A 26 2.58 -19.07 11.29
CA ARG A 26 4.05 -19.07 11.27
C ARG A 26 4.64 -19.66 10.00
N ALA A 27 4.07 -20.77 9.52
CA ALA A 27 4.54 -21.40 8.29
C ALA A 27 4.22 -20.54 7.05
N PHE A 28 3.04 -19.90 7.01
CA PHE A 28 2.70 -18.89 6.02
C PHE A 28 3.70 -17.73 6.00
N ASP A 29 4.00 -17.18 7.17
CA ASP A 29 4.94 -16.07 7.36
C ASP A 29 6.38 -16.47 6.96
N GLN A 30 6.69 -17.77 6.87
CA GLN A 30 7.96 -18.32 6.36
C GLN A 30 7.95 -18.59 4.85
N GLY A 31 6.87 -18.25 4.15
CA GLY A 31 6.73 -18.39 2.69
C GLY A 31 5.85 -19.54 2.23
N ASP A 32 5.32 -20.38 3.13
CA ASP A 32 4.38 -21.45 2.75
C ASP A 32 2.96 -20.90 2.59
N LEU A 33 2.71 -20.19 1.48
CA LEU A 33 1.43 -19.54 1.21
C LEU A 33 0.24 -20.51 1.19
N ALA A 34 0.48 -21.82 0.94
CA ALA A 34 -0.57 -22.83 0.93
C ALA A 34 -1.20 -23.03 2.31
N GLU A 35 -0.51 -22.67 3.40
CA GLU A 35 -1.04 -22.70 4.76
C GLU A 35 -2.25 -21.78 4.96
N ALA A 36 -2.44 -20.77 4.09
CA ALA A 36 -3.67 -19.98 4.07
C ALA A 36 -4.94 -20.85 3.92
N LYS A 37 -4.87 -22.03 3.28
CA LYS A 37 -5.99 -22.98 3.18
C LYS A 37 -6.32 -23.63 4.53
N ARG A 38 -5.29 -23.98 5.31
CA ARG A 38 -5.44 -24.51 6.68
C ARG A 38 -5.99 -23.43 7.61
N ILE A 39 -5.48 -22.20 7.50
CA ILE A 39 -6.02 -21.04 8.22
C ILE A 39 -7.50 -20.83 7.90
N ALA A 40 -7.87 -20.83 6.61
CA ALA A 40 -9.24 -20.68 6.16
C ALA A 40 -10.17 -21.75 6.77
N LEU A 41 -9.71 -23.01 6.82
CA LEU A 41 -10.50 -24.11 7.36
C LEU A 41 -10.81 -23.88 8.85
N VAL A 42 -9.81 -23.44 9.62
CA VAL A 42 -9.98 -23.13 11.03
C VAL A 42 -10.92 -21.93 11.22
N ILE A 43 -10.77 -20.86 10.43
CA ILE A 43 -11.70 -19.72 10.48
C ILE A 43 -13.14 -20.20 10.22
N ARG A 44 -13.37 -21.04 9.21
CA ARG A 44 -14.70 -21.60 8.91
C ARG A 44 -15.27 -22.35 10.12
N VAL A 45 -14.48 -23.19 10.78
CA VAL A 45 -14.90 -23.92 11.99
C VAL A 45 -15.29 -22.96 13.12
N LEU A 46 -14.53 -21.87 13.29
CA LEU A 46 -14.78 -20.91 14.35
C LEU A 46 -16.03 -20.05 14.13
N VAL A 47 -16.28 -19.60 12.89
CA VAL A 47 -17.25 -18.51 12.63
C VAL A 47 -18.39 -18.85 11.68
N HIS A 48 -18.23 -19.83 10.79
CA HIS A 48 -19.18 -20.09 9.73
C HIS A 48 -20.23 -21.14 10.12
N ASP A 49 -21.49 -20.73 10.16
CA ASP A 49 -22.61 -21.65 10.31
C ASP A 49 -23.11 -22.15 8.94
N THR A 50 -23.67 -23.35 8.96
CA THR A 50 -24.45 -23.91 7.85
C THR A 50 -25.79 -24.40 8.40
N ALA A 51 -26.71 -24.82 7.53
CA ALA A 51 -27.98 -25.40 7.96
C ALA A 51 -27.80 -26.65 8.86
N MET A 52 -26.68 -27.37 8.72
CA MET A 52 -26.43 -28.66 9.37
C MET A 52 -25.32 -28.61 10.42
N SER A 53 -24.66 -27.46 10.63
CA SER A 53 -23.53 -27.34 11.54
C SER A 53 -23.39 -25.91 12.05
N HIS A 54 -23.18 -25.76 13.35
CA HIS A 54 -22.92 -24.49 14.01
C HIS A 54 -21.43 -24.29 14.28
N SER A 55 -20.94 -23.08 14.08
CA SER A 55 -19.56 -22.70 14.34
C SER A 55 -19.25 -22.73 15.84
N LEU A 56 -17.97 -22.89 16.19
CA LEU A 56 -17.57 -23.01 17.59
C LEU A 56 -17.95 -21.77 18.41
N LEU A 57 -17.76 -20.55 17.86
CA LEU A 57 -18.14 -19.32 18.55
C LEU A 57 -19.66 -19.15 18.68
N ALA A 58 -20.45 -19.74 17.78
CA ALA A 58 -21.91 -19.78 17.91
C ALA A 58 -22.33 -20.75 19.02
N GLN A 59 -21.69 -21.93 19.11
CA GLN A 59 -21.93 -22.90 20.18
C GLN A 59 -21.52 -22.35 21.57
N LEU A 60 -20.48 -21.52 21.63
CA LEU A 60 -20.09 -20.76 22.83
C LEU A 60 -21.04 -19.59 23.15
N GLY A 61 -21.97 -19.25 22.26
CA GLY A 61 -22.93 -18.16 22.46
C GLY A 61 -22.31 -16.76 22.44
N VAL A 62 -21.08 -16.60 21.94
CA VAL A 62 -20.35 -15.32 21.96
C VAL A 62 -20.37 -14.61 20.61
N LYS A 63 -20.50 -15.34 19.49
CA LYS A 63 -20.24 -14.82 18.14
C LYS A 63 -20.90 -13.46 17.82
N ASP A 64 -22.20 -13.34 18.09
CA ASP A 64 -22.98 -12.14 17.77
C ASP A 64 -22.85 -11.03 18.82
N SER A 65 -22.26 -11.33 19.98
CA SER A 65 -21.97 -10.34 21.04
C SER A 65 -20.60 -9.66 20.90
N LEU A 66 -19.74 -10.19 20.03
CA LEU A 66 -18.41 -9.65 19.79
C LEU A 66 -18.48 -8.41 18.89
N ALA A 67 -17.63 -7.42 19.19
CA ALA A 67 -17.35 -6.32 18.28
C ALA A 67 -16.13 -6.69 17.44
N TRP A 68 -16.37 -7.07 16.18
CA TRP A 68 -15.37 -7.68 15.30
C TRP A 68 -14.44 -6.63 14.70
N ALA A 69 -13.12 -6.86 14.80
CA ALA A 69 -12.11 -6.00 14.22
C ALA A 69 -12.19 -6.05 12.68
N ASP A 70 -12.44 -4.91 12.08
CA ASP A 70 -12.54 -4.73 10.63
C ASP A 70 -11.44 -3.77 10.18
N SER A 71 -10.40 -4.35 9.59
CA SER A 71 -9.23 -3.66 9.04
C SER A 71 -9.37 -3.34 7.55
N ALA A 72 -10.49 -3.69 6.91
CA ALA A 72 -10.68 -3.42 5.49
C ALA A 72 -11.14 -1.97 5.27
N PRO A 73 -10.50 -1.22 4.36
CA PRO A 73 -10.95 0.12 4.00
C PRO A 73 -12.34 0.07 3.36
N VAL A 74 -12.93 1.26 3.16
CA VAL A 74 -14.11 1.40 2.30
C VAL A 74 -13.65 1.19 0.85
N ILE A 75 -14.44 0.45 0.07
CA ILE A 75 -14.17 0.28 -1.36
C ILE A 75 -14.44 1.62 -2.05
N ASP A 76 -13.45 2.13 -2.77
CA ASP A 76 -13.64 3.28 -3.65
C ASP A 76 -14.22 2.79 -4.99
N ASN A 77 -15.32 3.40 -5.42
CA ASN A 77 -15.99 3.03 -6.66
C ASN A 77 -15.64 3.96 -7.82
N ASP A 78 -14.73 4.92 -7.64
CA ASP A 78 -14.26 5.78 -8.72
C ASP A 78 -13.56 4.94 -9.80
N PRO A 79 -14.05 4.96 -11.05
CA PRO A 79 -13.49 4.15 -12.10
C PRO A 79 -12.03 4.45 -12.45
N ASN A 80 -11.54 5.64 -12.08
CA ASN A 80 -10.22 6.15 -12.43
C ASN A 80 -9.12 5.80 -11.42
N ILE A 81 -9.48 5.25 -10.26
CA ILE A 81 -8.51 4.84 -9.24
C ILE A 81 -7.99 3.43 -9.57
N VAL A 82 -6.68 3.31 -9.81
CA VAL A 82 -6.01 2.01 -9.95
C VAL A 82 -5.87 1.40 -8.55
N GLY A 83 -6.39 0.18 -8.36
CA GLY A 83 -6.40 -0.44 -7.03
C GLY A 83 -7.53 0.06 -6.12
N ARG A 84 -8.75 0.20 -6.68
CA ARG A 84 -10.01 0.58 -6.01
C ARG A 84 -10.27 -0.11 -4.66
N SER A 85 -9.67 -1.28 -4.46
CA SER A 85 -9.36 -1.82 -3.14
C SER A 85 -8.34 -2.95 -3.27
N PRO A 86 -7.13 -2.86 -2.69
CA PRO A 86 -6.32 -4.06 -2.42
C PRO A 86 -6.78 -4.79 -1.14
N GLY A 87 -7.88 -4.32 -0.51
CA GLY A 87 -8.59 -4.97 0.58
C GLY A 87 -7.75 -5.25 1.83
N LEU A 88 -7.80 -6.49 2.30
CA LEU A 88 -7.20 -6.99 3.56
C LEU A 88 -5.68 -7.18 3.47
N THR A 89 -5.00 -6.48 2.58
CA THR A 89 -3.57 -6.70 2.29
C THR A 89 -2.81 -5.39 2.26
N ALA A 90 -1.49 -5.49 2.44
CA ALA A 90 -0.55 -4.42 2.15
C ALA A 90 0.41 -4.89 1.05
N MET A 91 0.94 -3.97 0.24
CA MET A 91 1.84 -4.29 -0.86
C MET A 91 3.25 -3.76 -0.60
N GLY A 92 4.26 -4.54 -0.96
CA GLY A 92 5.64 -4.08 -0.88
C GLY A 92 6.63 -5.05 -1.51
N LEU A 93 7.91 -4.74 -1.38
CA LEU A 93 8.99 -5.52 -1.98
C LEU A 93 9.26 -6.79 -1.15
N GLY A 94 8.82 -7.94 -1.66
CA GLY A 94 9.17 -9.27 -1.16
C GLY A 94 10.50 -9.79 -1.73
N ALA A 95 10.89 -11.01 -1.32
CA ALA A 95 12.15 -11.64 -1.73
C ALA A 95 12.28 -11.83 -3.26
N ASP A 96 11.14 -12.05 -3.95
CA ASP A 96 11.06 -12.29 -5.39
C ASP A 96 10.41 -11.14 -6.17
N GLY A 97 10.27 -9.96 -5.56
CA GLY A 97 9.62 -8.78 -6.16
C GLY A 97 8.38 -8.32 -5.40
N ILE A 98 7.54 -7.48 -6.03
CA ILE A 98 6.34 -6.92 -5.37
C ILE A 98 5.35 -8.03 -5.03
N ALA A 99 4.88 -8.06 -3.78
CA ALA A 99 3.93 -9.05 -3.30
C ALA A 99 2.89 -8.43 -2.36
N PHE A 100 1.73 -9.09 -2.28
CA PHE A 100 0.77 -8.85 -1.19
C PHE A 100 1.25 -9.53 0.09
N SER A 101 1.09 -8.82 1.19
CA SER A 101 1.41 -9.29 2.53
C SER A 101 0.21 -9.09 3.46
N ALA A 102 0.15 -9.93 4.49
CA ALA A 102 -0.91 -9.87 5.49
C ALA A 102 -0.68 -8.73 6.48
N ARG A 103 -1.77 -8.25 7.08
CA ARG A 103 -1.74 -7.31 8.20
C ARG A 103 -1.80 -8.08 9.51
N TYR A 104 -0.95 -7.71 10.45
CA TYR A 104 -0.83 -8.40 11.76
C TYR A 104 -1.61 -7.67 12.84
N MET A 105 -2.09 -8.40 13.84
CA MET A 105 -2.96 -7.93 14.91
C MET A 105 -2.52 -6.63 15.57
N ASP A 106 -1.22 -6.47 15.86
CA ASP A 106 -0.73 -5.25 16.51
C ASP A 106 -0.76 -4.03 15.58
N SER A 107 -0.53 -4.23 14.28
CA SER A 107 -0.66 -3.17 13.26
C SER A 107 -2.14 -2.83 13.02
N ILE A 108 -3.02 -3.83 12.99
CA ILE A 108 -4.46 -3.62 12.88
C ILE A 108 -4.98 -2.83 14.09
N GLU A 109 -4.56 -3.19 15.31
CA GLU A 109 -5.03 -2.51 16.52
C GLU A 109 -4.55 -1.05 16.63
N GLN A 110 -3.36 -0.75 16.11
CA GLN A 110 -2.79 0.61 16.13
C GLN A 110 -3.33 1.51 15.01
N SER A 111 -3.98 0.94 13.99
CA SER A 111 -4.52 1.71 12.88
C SER A 111 -5.74 2.54 13.29
N ASN A 112 -5.74 3.82 12.92
CA ASN A 112 -6.84 4.76 13.16
C ASN A 112 -8.11 4.42 12.37
N THR A 113 -8.01 3.59 11.34
CA THR A 113 -9.11 3.22 10.44
C THR A 113 -9.67 1.83 10.70
N THR A 114 -9.13 1.11 11.68
CA THR A 114 -9.73 -0.13 12.17
C THR A 114 -11.07 0.17 12.84
N ARG A 115 -12.11 -0.50 12.34
CA ARG A 115 -13.47 -0.41 12.87
C ARG A 115 -13.80 -1.62 13.72
N TYR A 116 -14.78 -1.48 14.59
CA TYR A 116 -15.34 -2.58 15.37
C TYR A 116 -16.82 -2.71 15.05
N VAL A 117 -17.19 -3.77 14.32
CA VAL A 117 -18.49 -3.91 13.66
C VAL A 117 -19.22 -5.18 14.11
N SER A 118 -20.47 -5.35 13.68
CA SER A 118 -21.22 -6.58 13.94
C SER A 118 -20.60 -7.77 13.19
N PHE A 119 -20.89 -9.01 13.62
CA PHE A 119 -20.43 -10.20 12.90
C PHE A 119 -20.87 -10.21 11.43
N SER A 120 -22.12 -9.83 11.15
CA SER A 120 -22.67 -9.76 9.79
C SER A 120 -21.89 -8.79 8.92
N ASP A 121 -21.62 -7.59 9.45
CA ASP A 121 -20.87 -6.57 8.71
C ASP A 121 -19.43 -7.01 8.47
N TRP A 122 -18.76 -7.57 9.48
CA TRP A 122 -17.40 -8.08 9.33
C TRP A 122 -17.33 -9.20 8.28
N TRP A 123 -18.27 -10.16 8.35
CA TRP A 123 -18.21 -11.39 7.56
C TRP A 123 -18.70 -11.23 6.12
N GLU A 124 -19.77 -10.46 5.89
CA GLU A 124 -20.46 -10.40 4.60
C GLU A 124 -20.19 -9.12 3.81
N ARG A 125 -19.69 -8.05 4.43
CA ARG A 125 -19.37 -6.82 3.69
C ARG A 125 -18.27 -7.06 2.66
N PRO A 126 -18.40 -6.51 1.44
CA PRO A 126 -17.33 -6.46 0.47
C PRO A 126 -16.06 -5.81 1.03
N VAL A 127 -14.91 -6.44 0.78
CA VAL A 127 -13.58 -5.97 1.20
C VAL A 127 -12.60 -5.85 0.04
N ILE A 128 -12.83 -6.57 -1.06
CA ILE A 128 -12.04 -6.48 -2.30
C ILE A 128 -13.00 -6.17 -3.44
N LEU A 129 -12.61 -5.23 -4.30
CA LEU A 129 -13.19 -4.98 -5.61
C LEU A 129 -12.11 -5.27 -6.65
N ASP A 130 -12.34 -6.26 -7.50
CA ASP A 130 -11.38 -6.63 -8.53
C ASP A 130 -11.56 -5.79 -9.81
N SER A 131 -10.65 -5.96 -10.78
CA SER A 131 -10.67 -5.23 -12.07
C SER A 131 -11.82 -5.64 -13.01
N ASN A 132 -12.57 -6.69 -12.68
CA ASN A 132 -13.78 -7.11 -13.39
C ASN A 132 -15.05 -6.56 -12.70
N ASP A 133 -14.90 -5.60 -11.78
CA ASP A 133 -15.97 -5.06 -10.92
C ASP A 133 -16.64 -6.14 -10.05
N ALA A 134 -15.93 -7.24 -9.74
CA ALA A 134 -16.42 -8.26 -8.85
C ALA A 134 -16.01 -7.97 -7.40
N GLU A 135 -17.01 -7.96 -6.53
CA GLU A 135 -16.82 -7.79 -5.08
C GLU A 135 -16.62 -9.14 -4.37
N PHE A 136 -15.75 -9.12 -3.35
CA PHE A 136 -15.49 -10.26 -2.48
C PHE A 136 -15.54 -9.86 -1.01
N SER A 137 -16.32 -10.61 -0.24
CA SER A 137 -16.41 -10.55 1.22
C SER A 137 -15.39 -11.49 1.90
N ARG A 138 -15.16 -11.31 3.21
CA ARG A 138 -14.35 -12.25 4.02
C ARG A 138 -14.86 -13.68 3.94
N LYS A 139 -16.19 -13.83 3.97
CA LYS A 139 -16.89 -15.10 3.78
C LYS A 139 -16.50 -15.77 2.48
N GLU A 140 -16.56 -15.04 1.37
CA GLU A 140 -16.25 -15.61 0.06
C GLU A 140 -14.77 -15.97 -0.07
N LEU A 141 -13.85 -15.14 0.43
CA LEU A 141 -12.41 -15.41 0.41
C LEU A 141 -12.07 -16.68 1.22
N VAL A 142 -12.60 -16.80 2.44
CA VAL A 142 -12.39 -17.98 3.29
C VAL A 142 -13.00 -19.22 2.64
N LEU A 143 -14.26 -19.16 2.19
CA LEU A 143 -14.94 -20.30 1.60
C LEU A 143 -14.33 -20.74 0.26
N ALA A 144 -13.75 -19.80 -0.50
CA ALA A 144 -13.02 -20.12 -1.73
C ALA A 144 -11.80 -21.00 -1.44
N LEU A 145 -10.99 -20.67 -0.43
CA LEU A 145 -9.81 -21.46 -0.07
C LEU A 145 -10.16 -22.81 0.58
N VAL A 146 -11.20 -22.86 1.44
CA VAL A 146 -11.57 -24.11 2.12
C VAL A 146 -12.19 -25.12 1.18
N ASN A 147 -13.13 -24.69 0.35
CA ASN A 147 -14.00 -25.64 -0.34
C ASN A 147 -13.39 -26.20 -1.62
N LYS A 148 -12.40 -25.54 -2.25
CA LYS A 148 -12.16 -25.78 -3.69
C LYS A 148 -10.72 -25.76 -4.20
N ASP A 149 -9.71 -25.58 -3.34
CA ASP A 149 -8.30 -25.63 -3.79
C ASP A 149 -7.38 -26.53 -2.92
N GLY A 150 -7.93 -27.42 -2.07
CA GLY A 150 -7.07 -28.31 -1.28
C GLY A 150 -7.72 -29.41 -0.44
N GLY A 151 -9.03 -29.63 -0.52
CA GLY A 151 -9.72 -30.63 0.32
C GLY A 151 -10.92 -31.30 -0.35
N ALA A 152 -10.78 -32.60 -0.62
CA ALA A 152 -11.79 -33.65 -0.90
C ALA A 152 -12.92 -33.44 -1.93
N HIS A 153 -13.25 -32.21 -2.36
CA HIS A 153 -14.27 -31.93 -3.38
C HIS A 153 -13.75 -30.90 -4.39
N LEU A 154 -13.15 -31.40 -5.48
CA LEU A 154 -12.70 -30.60 -6.64
C LEU A 154 -13.91 -30.13 -7.47
N ASP A 155 -14.82 -29.38 -6.86
CA ASP A 155 -15.88 -28.70 -7.60
C ASP A 155 -15.31 -27.48 -8.32
N ARG A 156 -15.79 -27.21 -9.54
CA ARG A 156 -15.41 -26.02 -10.31
C ARG A 156 -15.60 -24.75 -9.46
N LEU A 157 -14.56 -23.91 -9.40
CA LEU A 157 -14.67 -22.55 -8.87
C LEU A 157 -15.74 -21.78 -9.65
N ASN A 158 -16.46 -20.88 -8.98
CA ASN A 158 -17.28 -19.92 -9.73
C ASN A 158 -16.34 -18.99 -10.52
N GLU A 159 -16.87 -18.38 -11.59
CA GLU A 159 -16.06 -17.63 -12.55
C GLU A 159 -15.27 -16.48 -11.89
N LYS A 160 -15.91 -15.68 -11.03
CA LYS A 160 -15.24 -14.57 -10.34
C LYS A 160 -14.12 -15.05 -9.41
N THR A 161 -14.33 -16.11 -8.64
CA THR A 161 -13.31 -16.65 -7.73
C THR A 161 -12.15 -17.27 -8.51
N HIS A 162 -12.43 -17.97 -9.63
CA HIS A 162 -11.38 -18.48 -10.50
C HIS A 162 -10.53 -17.35 -11.08
N ALA A 163 -11.16 -16.25 -11.50
CA ALA A 163 -10.47 -15.07 -12.00
C ALA A 163 -9.57 -14.42 -10.93
N LEU A 164 -10.03 -14.35 -9.67
CA LEU A 164 -9.24 -13.78 -8.57
C LEU A 164 -8.03 -14.64 -8.20
N ILE A 165 -8.18 -15.97 -8.17
CA ILE A 165 -7.11 -16.89 -7.75
C ILE A 165 -6.11 -17.16 -8.87
N HIS A 166 -6.60 -17.37 -10.09
CA HIS A 166 -5.78 -17.85 -11.22
C HIS A 166 -5.69 -16.88 -12.40
N GLY A 167 -6.63 -15.93 -12.51
CA GLY A 167 -6.75 -15.02 -13.66
C GLY A 167 -6.15 -13.63 -13.43
N ASN A 168 -5.53 -13.37 -12.27
CA ASN A 168 -5.05 -12.05 -11.87
C ASN A 168 -6.13 -10.96 -11.96
N SER A 169 -7.39 -11.26 -11.64
CA SER A 169 -8.44 -10.26 -11.71
C SER A 169 -8.26 -9.12 -10.70
N ALA A 170 -7.39 -9.27 -9.70
CA ALA A 170 -6.94 -8.15 -8.87
C ALA A 170 -6.31 -7.01 -9.69
N GLY A 171 -5.82 -7.29 -10.90
CA GLY A 171 -5.38 -6.28 -11.87
C GLY A 171 -3.95 -5.76 -11.67
N PHE A 172 -3.21 -6.31 -10.70
CA PHE A 172 -1.85 -5.86 -10.42
C PHE A 172 -0.82 -6.68 -11.19
N VAL A 173 0.11 -5.99 -11.84
CA VAL A 173 1.24 -6.60 -12.54
C VAL A 173 2.53 -5.98 -12.02
N CYS A 174 3.53 -6.83 -11.78
CA CYS A 174 4.90 -6.39 -11.60
C CYS A 174 5.45 -6.02 -12.97
N VAL A 175 5.77 -4.74 -13.15
CA VAL A 175 6.47 -4.26 -14.35
C VAL A 175 7.96 -4.36 -14.06
N ASP A 176 8.63 -5.31 -14.71
CA ASP A 176 10.07 -5.40 -14.65
C ASP A 176 10.68 -4.18 -15.36
N THR A 177 11.41 -3.36 -14.59
CA THR A 177 12.15 -2.18 -15.09
C THR A 177 13.21 -2.52 -16.16
N GLY A 178 13.48 -3.81 -16.43
CA GLY A 178 14.33 -4.30 -17.51
C GLY A 178 13.66 -4.54 -18.86
N GLY A 179 12.37 -4.21 -19.03
CA GLY A 179 11.62 -4.49 -20.27
C GLY A 179 11.18 -5.95 -20.42
N GLY A 180 11.17 -6.70 -19.31
CA GLY A 180 10.52 -8.00 -19.23
C GLY A 180 9.00 -7.86 -19.42
N THR A 181 8.36 -8.91 -19.92
CA THR A 181 6.89 -8.97 -19.94
C THR A 181 6.34 -8.74 -18.54
N PRO A 182 5.39 -7.80 -18.34
CA PRO A 182 4.73 -7.61 -17.06
C PRO A 182 4.22 -8.95 -16.54
N SER A 183 4.61 -9.30 -15.32
CA SER A 183 4.18 -10.55 -14.69
C SER A 183 3.07 -10.26 -13.69
N PRO A 184 2.01 -11.06 -13.65
CA PRO A 184 0.97 -10.94 -12.61
C PRO A 184 1.57 -10.97 -11.21
N ILE A 185 1.14 -10.05 -10.35
CA ILE A 185 1.39 -10.21 -8.91
C ILE A 185 0.55 -11.40 -8.41
N PRO A 186 1.11 -12.32 -7.60
CA PRO A 186 0.35 -13.43 -7.04
C PRO A 186 -0.92 -12.96 -6.32
N THR A 187 -1.98 -13.75 -6.38
CA THR A 187 -3.31 -13.38 -5.88
C THR A 187 -3.32 -12.86 -4.42
N PRO A 188 -4.10 -11.80 -4.10
CA PRO A 188 -4.18 -11.24 -2.75
C PRO A 188 -4.93 -12.14 -1.76
N ILE A 189 -5.60 -13.20 -2.22
CA ILE A 189 -6.49 -14.03 -1.38
C ILE A 189 -5.76 -14.67 -0.19
N TYR A 190 -4.51 -15.09 -0.39
CA TYR A 190 -3.74 -15.78 0.64
C TYR A 190 -3.37 -14.85 1.80
N ALA A 191 -2.82 -13.68 1.46
CA ALA A 191 -2.55 -12.61 2.41
C ALA A 191 -3.84 -12.11 3.08
N SER A 192 -4.93 -12.00 2.32
CA SER A 192 -6.22 -11.58 2.85
C SER A 192 -6.74 -12.52 3.92
N VAL A 193 -6.73 -13.84 3.68
CA VAL A 193 -7.17 -14.84 4.67
C VAL A 193 -6.27 -14.85 5.90
N ARG A 194 -4.96 -14.64 5.72
CA ARG A 194 -4.02 -14.47 6.83
C ARG A 194 -4.37 -13.25 7.70
N THR A 195 -4.79 -12.13 7.09
CA THR A 195 -5.32 -10.94 7.78
C THR A 195 -6.66 -11.22 8.48
N VAL A 196 -7.60 -11.95 7.86
CA VAL A 196 -8.87 -12.35 8.51
C VAL A 196 -8.61 -13.12 9.81
N ALA A 197 -7.57 -13.97 9.83
CA ALA A 197 -7.13 -14.67 11.04
C ALA A 197 -6.65 -13.69 12.13
N GLU A 198 -5.89 -12.66 11.77
CA GLU A 198 -5.39 -11.64 12.71
C GLU A 198 -6.53 -10.78 13.27
N GLU A 199 -7.51 -10.40 12.45
CA GLU A 199 -8.73 -9.73 12.88
C GLU A 199 -9.55 -10.58 13.88
N LEU A 200 -9.70 -11.88 13.60
CA LEU A 200 -10.38 -12.82 14.49
C LEU A 200 -9.65 -12.92 15.83
N LEU A 201 -8.33 -13.08 15.81
CA LEU A 201 -7.52 -13.16 17.02
C LEU A 201 -7.57 -11.85 17.82
N LEU A 202 -7.51 -10.68 17.15
CA LEU A 202 -7.67 -9.37 17.78
C LEU A 202 -9.04 -9.23 18.46
N THR A 203 -10.09 -9.66 17.78
CA THR A 203 -11.48 -9.63 18.28
C THR A 203 -11.59 -10.41 19.58
N LEU A 204 -11.05 -11.64 19.63
CA LEU A 204 -11.06 -12.48 20.83
C LEU A 204 -10.15 -11.91 21.93
N ARG A 205 -8.98 -11.36 21.58
CA ARG A 205 -8.06 -10.72 22.54
C ARG A 205 -8.74 -9.57 23.29
N ARG A 206 -9.52 -8.76 22.59
CA ARG A 206 -10.24 -7.61 23.15
C ARG A 206 -11.33 -8.00 24.16
N THR A 207 -11.77 -9.26 24.19
CA THR A 207 -12.67 -9.76 25.23
C THR A 207 -11.92 -10.30 26.45
N GLY A 208 -10.61 -10.08 26.55
CA GLY A 208 -9.77 -10.58 27.64
C GLY A 208 -9.37 -12.06 27.50
N ARG A 209 -9.62 -12.69 26.35
CA ARG A 209 -9.18 -14.07 26.10
C ARG A 209 -7.70 -14.09 25.75
N THR A 210 -6.99 -15.11 26.23
CA THR A 210 -5.61 -15.38 25.80
C THR A 210 -5.63 -15.91 24.38
N VAL A 211 -4.97 -15.21 23.46
CA VAL A 211 -4.80 -15.65 22.07
C VAL A 211 -3.31 -15.73 21.72
N PRO A 212 -2.91 -16.61 20.79
CA PRO A 212 -1.56 -16.61 20.26
C PRO A 212 -1.23 -15.27 19.60
N ARG A 213 0.00 -14.78 19.82
CA ARG A 213 0.50 -13.56 19.19
C ARG A 213 1.41 -13.94 18.03
N SER A 214 1.14 -13.37 16.87
CA SER A 214 2.06 -13.43 15.73
C SER A 214 3.26 -12.55 16.03
N LEU A 215 4.47 -13.04 15.76
CA LEU A 215 5.65 -12.19 15.85
C LEU A 215 5.57 -11.17 14.72
N PRO A 216 5.81 -9.87 14.97
CA PRO A 216 5.89 -8.90 13.89
C PRO A 216 7.02 -9.34 12.95
N MET A 217 6.67 -9.71 11.72
CA MET A 217 7.68 -9.70 10.67
C MET A 217 8.11 -8.24 10.47
N ASN A 218 9.42 -7.99 10.34
CA ASN A 218 9.89 -6.68 9.95
C ASN A 218 9.07 -6.24 8.72
N PRO A 219 8.50 -5.02 8.73
CA PRO A 219 7.83 -4.53 7.54
C PRO A 219 8.78 -4.68 6.37
N LEU A 220 8.29 -5.25 5.26
CA LEU A 220 9.08 -5.29 4.03
C LEU A 220 9.54 -3.85 3.74
N MET A 221 10.79 -3.69 3.31
CA MET A 221 11.33 -2.36 3.05
C MET A 221 10.53 -1.72 1.89
N GLY A 222 10.00 -0.50 2.09
CA GLY A 222 9.19 0.17 1.06
C GLY A 222 7.73 -0.33 0.95
N MET A 223 7.15 -0.86 2.03
CA MET A 223 5.72 -1.18 2.08
C MET A 223 4.86 0.05 1.85
N ILE A 224 4.04 0.01 0.80
CA ILE A 224 2.88 0.87 0.67
C ILE A 224 1.77 0.13 1.39
N ASP A 225 1.49 0.55 2.62
CA ASP A 225 0.25 0.14 3.25
C ASP A 225 -0.90 0.72 2.42
N SER A 226 -1.74 -0.14 1.90
CA SER A 226 -2.94 0.26 1.16
C SER A 226 -3.85 1.21 1.96
N PHE A 227 -3.70 1.25 3.29
CA PHE A 227 -4.29 2.28 4.13
C PHE A 227 -3.86 3.68 3.70
N SER A 228 -2.57 3.92 3.47
CA SER A 228 -2.15 5.27 3.05
C SER A 228 -2.76 5.65 1.70
N ALA A 229 -2.94 4.71 0.76
CA ALA A 229 -3.52 5.02 -0.55
C ALA A 229 -5.07 5.17 -0.54
N ALA A 230 -5.80 4.45 0.31
CA ALA A 230 -7.26 4.47 0.38
C ALA A 230 -7.84 5.38 1.48
N ASP A 231 -7.03 5.78 2.47
CA ASP A 231 -7.41 6.78 3.49
C ASP A 231 -7.37 8.22 2.92
N TYR A 232 -6.97 8.41 1.65
CA TYR A 232 -7.17 9.64 0.88
C TYR A 232 -8.64 9.85 0.43
N THR A 233 -9.62 9.40 1.22
CA THR A 233 -11.05 9.75 1.00
C THR A 233 -11.45 11.06 1.69
N GLY A 234 -10.50 11.75 2.34
CA GLY A 234 -10.62 13.17 2.64
C GLY A 234 -10.47 14.03 1.38
N THR A 235 -10.82 15.32 1.46
CA THR A 235 -10.30 16.27 0.46
C THR A 235 -8.79 16.09 0.46
N PRO A 236 -8.16 15.74 -0.68
CA PRO A 236 -6.72 15.55 -0.71
C PRO A 236 -6.09 16.81 -0.11
N LEU A 237 -5.01 16.65 0.66
CA LEU A 237 -4.26 17.81 1.11
C LEU A 237 -3.79 18.54 -0.15
N VAL A 238 -4.47 19.63 -0.52
CA VAL A 238 -4.11 20.43 -1.69
C VAL A 238 -3.12 21.46 -1.20
N LEU A 239 -1.96 21.54 -1.87
CA LEU A 239 -0.96 22.53 -1.54
C LEU A 239 -1.53 23.94 -1.69
N ASP A 240 -1.58 24.70 -0.59
CA ASP A 240 -2.02 26.09 -0.65
C ASP A 240 -0.85 26.96 -1.13
N LYS A 241 -0.78 27.11 -2.45
CA LYS A 241 0.21 27.91 -3.17
C LYS A 241 0.09 29.41 -2.89
N SER A 242 -1.00 29.88 -2.26
CA SER A 242 -1.24 31.29 -2.00
C SER A 242 -0.65 31.80 -0.69
N ARG A 243 -0.14 30.90 0.17
CA ARG A 243 0.46 31.25 1.45
C ARG A 243 1.70 32.14 1.28
N ASP A 244 1.86 33.09 2.22
CA ASP A 244 2.99 34.04 2.24
C ASP A 244 4.37 33.36 2.37
N ASP A 245 4.42 32.14 2.92
CA ASP A 245 5.65 31.37 3.11
C ASP A 245 6.01 30.49 1.91
N VAL A 246 5.22 30.55 0.82
CA VAL A 246 5.45 29.77 -0.40
C VAL A 246 6.14 30.64 -1.45
N SER A 247 7.30 30.18 -1.92
CA SER A 247 8.03 30.83 -3.00
C SER A 247 7.75 30.13 -4.32
N HIS A 248 7.61 30.93 -5.38
CA HIS A 248 7.31 30.45 -6.73
C HIS A 248 8.45 30.80 -7.68
N VAL A 249 8.75 29.89 -8.60
CA VAL A 249 9.70 30.16 -9.69
C VAL A 249 9.27 29.42 -10.95
N SER A 250 9.37 30.08 -12.09
CA SER A 250 9.03 29.49 -13.39
C SER A 250 10.26 29.34 -14.25
N PHE A 251 10.34 28.25 -14.99
CA PHE A 251 11.44 27.98 -15.90
C PHE A 251 11.05 27.08 -17.08
N THR A 252 11.85 27.10 -18.14
CA THR A 252 11.62 26.32 -19.37
C THR A 252 12.87 25.54 -19.74
N PHE A 253 12.71 24.37 -20.36
CA PHE A 253 13.83 23.63 -20.94
C PHE A 253 13.94 23.92 -22.43
N GLU A 254 15.16 24.19 -22.91
CA GLU A 254 15.42 24.33 -24.35
C GLU A 254 15.04 23.05 -25.13
N THR A 255 15.18 21.89 -24.48
CA THR A 255 14.86 20.58 -25.06
C THR A 255 13.36 20.24 -25.04
N LEU A 256 12.52 21.11 -24.45
CA LEU A 256 11.07 20.96 -24.38
C LEU A 256 10.39 22.33 -24.56
N PRO A 257 10.42 22.88 -25.79
CA PRO A 257 9.79 24.17 -26.07
C PRO A 257 8.26 24.08 -25.93
N GLY A 258 7.63 25.17 -25.51
CA GLY A 258 6.17 25.25 -25.37
C GLY A 258 5.62 24.64 -24.08
N VAL A 259 6.49 24.31 -23.11
CA VAL A 259 6.11 23.90 -21.75
C VAL A 259 6.86 24.74 -20.73
N THR A 260 6.11 25.44 -19.87
CA THR A 260 6.63 26.18 -18.73
C THR A 260 6.42 25.39 -17.46
N PHE A 261 7.50 25.15 -16.69
CA PHE A 261 7.44 24.55 -15.37
C PHE A 261 7.32 25.63 -14.31
N ASN A 262 6.34 25.49 -13.43
CA ASN A 262 6.16 26.30 -12.24
C ASN A 262 6.52 25.46 -11.03
N ALA A 263 7.53 25.89 -10.28
CA ALA A 263 7.94 25.24 -9.04
C ALA A 263 7.50 26.09 -7.84
N ALA A 264 6.92 25.43 -6.84
CA ALA A 264 6.53 26.03 -5.57
C ALA A 264 7.31 25.37 -4.42
N ARG A 265 7.82 26.18 -3.49
CA ARG A 265 8.53 25.70 -2.29
C ARG A 265 7.87 26.21 -1.03
N LEU A 266 7.56 25.30 -0.10
CA LEU A 266 7.08 25.64 1.24
C LEU A 266 8.24 25.93 2.19
N GLN A 267 8.16 27.04 2.92
CA GLN A 267 9.09 27.28 4.03
C GLN A 267 8.63 26.59 5.31
N LEU A 268 7.33 26.62 5.61
CA LEU A 268 6.73 25.98 6.77
C LEU A 268 5.88 24.77 6.33
N PRO A 269 5.73 23.75 7.19
CA PRO A 269 4.88 22.61 6.85
C PRO A 269 3.42 23.04 6.62
N GLN A 270 2.67 22.20 5.90
CA GLN A 270 1.22 22.35 5.72
C GLN A 270 0.52 21.09 6.18
N SER A 271 -0.39 21.24 7.13
CA SER A 271 -1.35 20.21 7.54
C SER A 271 -2.74 20.80 7.55
N GLU A 272 -3.75 19.94 7.41
CA GLU A 272 -5.16 20.34 7.47
C GLU A 272 -5.86 19.56 8.60
N PRO A 273 -6.75 20.20 9.38
CA PRO A 273 -7.54 19.51 10.38
C PRO A 273 -8.37 18.37 9.75
N GLY A 274 -8.09 17.13 10.14
CA GLY A 274 -8.77 15.95 9.62
C GLY A 274 -8.06 15.22 8.47
N PHE A 275 -6.85 15.67 8.10
CA PHE A 275 -5.95 14.92 7.22
C PHE A 275 -4.78 14.33 8.04
N ASP A 276 -4.60 13.01 8.00
CA ASP A 276 -3.51 12.30 8.69
C ASP A 276 -2.25 12.35 7.82
N GLY A 277 -1.57 13.49 7.84
CA GLY A 277 -0.35 13.76 7.07
C GLY A 277 -0.03 15.25 6.96
N GLU A 278 1.13 15.58 6.39
CA GLU A 278 1.52 16.96 6.11
C GLU A 278 2.45 17.06 4.91
N TYR A 279 2.43 18.20 4.23
CA TYR A 279 3.55 18.60 3.41
C TYR A 279 4.64 19.12 4.35
N PRO A 280 5.84 18.50 4.39
CA PRO A 280 6.90 18.94 5.28
C PRO A 280 7.46 20.30 4.88
N ALA A 281 8.16 20.96 5.81
CA ALA A 281 8.98 22.13 5.49
C ALA A 281 9.98 21.80 4.37
N GLY A 282 10.13 22.69 3.40
CA GLY A 282 10.97 22.47 2.24
C GLY A 282 10.33 21.63 1.14
N TRP A 283 9.07 21.21 1.27
CA TRP A 283 8.34 20.52 0.18
C TRP A 283 8.44 21.31 -1.13
N LEU A 284 8.74 20.59 -2.21
CA LEU A 284 8.84 21.13 -3.56
C LEU A 284 7.77 20.49 -4.43
N GLU A 285 6.98 21.32 -5.08
CA GLU A 285 6.03 20.92 -6.10
C GLU A 285 6.45 21.51 -7.44
N LEU A 286 6.33 20.72 -8.51
CA LEU A 286 6.62 21.12 -9.88
C LEU A 286 5.43 20.80 -10.78
N VAL A 287 4.93 21.81 -11.47
CA VAL A 287 3.81 21.71 -12.42
C VAL A 287 4.27 22.18 -13.79
N GLY A 288 4.27 21.28 -14.77
CA GLY A 288 4.53 21.60 -16.18
C GLY A 288 3.24 21.95 -16.91
N VAL A 289 3.18 23.14 -17.51
CA VAL A 289 2.00 23.65 -18.22
C VAL A 289 2.35 23.91 -19.68
N ARG A 290 1.53 23.41 -20.61
CA ARG A 290 1.70 23.66 -22.04
C ARG A 290 1.28 25.09 -22.37
N ASP A 291 2.19 25.89 -22.90
CA ASP A 291 2.00 27.34 -23.09
C ASP A 291 0.82 27.67 -24.02
N ALA A 292 0.57 26.82 -25.01
CA ALA A 292 -0.45 27.05 -26.04
C ALA A 292 -1.88 26.80 -25.54
N SER A 293 -2.08 25.83 -24.66
CA SER A 293 -3.40 25.39 -24.20
C SER A 293 -3.68 25.69 -22.73
N GLY A 294 -2.64 25.86 -21.92
CA GLY A 294 -2.74 25.90 -20.47
C GLY A 294 -2.90 24.52 -19.83
N ASP A 295 -2.80 23.43 -20.60
CA ASP A 295 -2.96 22.07 -20.06
C ASP A 295 -1.79 21.71 -19.14
N ILE A 296 -2.11 21.11 -18.00
CA ILE A 296 -1.11 20.50 -17.12
C ILE A 296 -0.63 19.22 -17.79
N VAL A 297 0.65 19.19 -18.16
CA VAL A 297 1.33 18.04 -18.79
C VAL A 297 2.25 17.29 -17.83
N HIS A 298 2.46 17.85 -16.64
CA HIS A 298 3.25 17.26 -15.56
C HIS A 298 2.83 17.84 -14.22
N GLU A 299 2.71 17.00 -13.20
CA GLU A 299 2.54 17.42 -11.81
C GLU A 299 3.24 16.42 -10.91
N SER A 300 4.11 16.92 -10.03
CA SER A 300 4.86 16.09 -9.08
C SER A 300 5.24 16.89 -7.85
N GLY A 301 5.36 16.21 -6.71
CA GLY A 301 5.92 16.80 -5.50
C GLY A 301 6.90 15.85 -4.82
N GLN A 302 7.88 16.43 -4.13
CA GLN A 302 8.86 15.68 -3.34
C GLN A 302 9.30 16.48 -2.12
N ALA A 303 9.76 15.78 -1.09
CA ALA A 303 10.45 16.42 0.03
C ALA A 303 11.72 17.12 -0.48
N GLY A 304 11.83 18.42 -0.23
CA GLY A 304 12.99 19.21 -0.56
C GLY A 304 13.78 19.63 0.69
N PRO A 305 14.97 20.22 0.49
CA PRO A 305 15.86 20.58 1.59
C PRO A 305 15.33 21.77 2.39
N THR A 306 15.60 21.69 3.68
CA THR A 306 15.56 22.78 4.66
C THR A 306 16.96 23.37 4.84
N GLU A 307 17.05 24.46 5.59
CA GLU A 307 18.28 25.16 5.95
C GLU A 307 19.32 24.27 6.64
N GLU A 308 18.84 23.26 7.39
CA GLU A 308 19.65 22.29 8.13
C GLU A 308 19.99 21.04 7.31
N SER A 309 19.46 20.92 6.09
CA SER A 309 19.66 19.73 5.26
C SER A 309 21.12 19.57 4.85
N ALA A 310 21.59 18.34 4.96
CA ALA A 310 22.91 17.90 4.51
C ALA A 310 22.75 16.87 3.38
N PRO A 311 23.74 16.73 2.49
CA PRO A 311 23.72 15.67 1.49
C PRO A 311 23.68 14.29 2.16
N PRO A 312 23.00 13.29 1.55
CA PRO A 312 23.07 11.92 2.01
C PRO A 312 24.53 11.40 2.04
N GLU A 313 24.84 10.49 2.95
CA GLU A 313 26.20 9.95 3.10
C GLU A 313 26.78 9.47 1.76
N GLY A 314 27.93 10.02 1.37
CA GLY A 314 28.62 9.67 0.13
C GLY A 314 28.17 10.42 -1.15
N LEU A 315 27.17 11.30 -1.07
CA LEU A 315 26.59 12.00 -2.25
C LEU A 315 26.85 13.52 -2.29
N ALA A 316 27.72 14.05 -1.43
CA ALA A 316 27.96 15.48 -1.22
C ALA A 316 28.59 16.26 -2.41
N ALA A 317 29.06 15.56 -3.44
CA ALA A 317 29.79 16.14 -4.57
C ALA A 317 29.25 15.68 -5.93
N ALA A 318 27.92 15.58 -6.06
CA ALA A 318 27.30 15.22 -7.33
C ALA A 318 27.64 16.26 -8.41
N GLN A 319 28.20 15.82 -9.53
CA GLN A 319 28.36 16.67 -10.71
C GLN A 319 27.03 16.72 -11.47
N ILE A 320 26.63 17.92 -11.86
CA ILE A 320 25.44 18.17 -12.71
C ILE A 320 25.83 17.79 -14.14
N PRO A 321 25.26 16.71 -14.73
CA PRO A 321 25.66 16.25 -16.05
C PRO A 321 25.27 17.26 -17.13
N THR A 322 26.21 17.69 -17.96
CA THR A 322 25.93 18.61 -19.09
C THR A 322 25.65 17.87 -20.40
N ALA A 323 25.83 16.55 -20.43
CA ALA A 323 25.64 15.70 -21.61
C ALA A 323 24.18 15.68 -22.11
N ALA A 324 23.23 16.00 -21.24
CA ALA A 324 21.80 16.08 -21.54
C ALA A 324 21.36 17.45 -22.13
N GLY A 325 22.24 18.45 -22.10
CA GLY A 325 21.92 19.84 -22.39
C GLY A 325 22.28 20.78 -21.23
N PRO A 326 22.08 22.10 -21.39
CA PRO A 326 22.37 23.05 -20.32
C PRO A 326 21.38 22.84 -19.15
N PRO A 327 21.88 22.74 -17.89
CA PRO A 327 21.01 22.70 -16.73
C PRO A 327 20.30 24.05 -16.58
N VAL A 328 19.03 24.00 -16.22
CA VAL A 328 18.27 25.19 -15.85
C VAL A 328 18.46 25.42 -14.37
N THR A 329 18.96 26.59 -13.97
CA THR A 329 19.22 26.91 -12.56
C THR A 329 18.25 27.94 -12.04
N PHE A 330 17.78 27.76 -10.82
CA PHE A 330 16.81 28.64 -10.17
C PHE A 330 17.02 28.70 -8.66
N THR A 331 16.42 29.71 -8.03
CA THR A 331 16.44 29.94 -6.59
C THR A 331 15.03 30.27 -6.13
N PHE A 332 14.75 29.98 -4.86
CA PHE A 332 13.51 30.40 -4.21
C PHE A 332 13.81 31.59 -3.30
N ASP A 333 12.93 32.59 -3.30
CA ASP A 333 13.08 33.80 -2.47
C ASP A 333 13.00 33.48 -0.98
N ASN A 334 12.24 32.44 -0.61
CA ASN A 334 12.18 31.91 0.75
C ASN A 334 13.34 30.94 1.09
N PHE A 335 14.31 30.75 0.18
CA PHE A 335 15.49 29.91 0.42
C PHE A 335 16.74 30.35 -0.37
N PRO A 336 17.23 31.59 -0.20
CA PRO A 336 18.26 32.19 -1.04
C PRO A 336 19.65 31.53 -0.90
N GLN A 337 19.90 30.80 0.17
CA GLN A 337 21.14 30.06 0.42
C GLN A 337 21.26 28.76 -0.40
N ALA A 338 20.16 28.28 -0.98
CA ALA A 338 20.15 27.11 -1.86
C ALA A 338 20.08 27.54 -3.33
N ARG A 339 20.81 26.80 -4.20
CA ARG A 339 20.66 26.89 -5.65
C ARG A 339 20.19 25.57 -6.21
N PHE A 340 19.10 25.59 -6.95
CA PHE A 340 18.53 24.42 -7.59
C PHE A 340 18.95 24.36 -9.05
N ALA A 341 19.06 23.14 -9.56
CA ALA A 341 19.29 22.90 -10.98
C ALA A 341 18.40 21.74 -11.46
N ALA A 342 17.81 21.90 -12.63
CA ALA A 342 17.05 20.87 -13.30
C ALA A 342 17.70 20.52 -14.65
N ILE A 343 17.78 19.23 -14.96
CA ILE A 343 18.28 18.74 -16.25
C ILE A 343 17.23 17.82 -16.86
N ARG A 344 16.87 18.07 -18.12
CA ARG A 344 16.02 17.16 -18.89
C ARG A 344 16.83 16.32 -19.86
N TRP A 345 16.70 15.00 -19.78
CA TRP A 345 17.41 14.05 -20.62
C TRP A 345 16.67 13.80 -21.94
N PRO A 346 17.29 14.06 -23.10
CA PRO A 346 16.65 13.83 -24.40
C PRO A 346 16.61 12.35 -24.80
N GLN A 347 17.43 11.51 -24.17
CA GLN A 347 17.57 10.09 -24.48
C GLN A 347 17.53 9.28 -23.21
N ARG A 348 17.05 8.03 -23.33
CA ARG A 348 17.06 7.04 -22.27
C ARG A 348 18.48 6.87 -21.70
N GLN A 349 18.60 6.91 -20.38
CA GLN A 349 19.83 6.66 -19.65
C GLN A 349 19.69 5.38 -18.83
N GLU A 350 20.80 4.67 -18.68
CA GLU A 350 20.88 3.51 -17.81
C GLU A 350 22.05 3.70 -16.86
N ARG A 351 21.76 3.74 -15.56
CA ARG A 351 22.74 3.98 -14.51
C ARG A 351 22.78 2.79 -13.57
N MET A 352 23.97 2.37 -13.18
CA MET A 352 24.14 1.42 -12.08
C MET A 352 24.20 2.20 -10.76
N THR A 353 23.29 1.87 -9.85
CA THR A 353 23.25 2.40 -8.48
C THR A 353 23.47 1.25 -7.48
N PRO A 354 23.77 1.53 -6.21
CA PRO A 354 23.83 0.50 -5.17
C PRO A 354 22.52 -0.32 -5.02
N GLY A 355 21.38 0.24 -5.44
CA GLY A 355 20.07 -0.42 -5.45
C GLY A 355 19.73 -1.19 -6.73
N GLY A 356 20.66 -1.27 -7.69
CA GLY A 356 20.46 -1.96 -8.96
C GLY A 356 20.57 -1.04 -10.19
N ARG A 357 20.15 -1.55 -11.35
CA ARG A 357 20.14 -0.80 -12.61
C ARG A 357 18.92 0.12 -12.62
N GLU A 358 19.17 1.42 -12.60
CA GLU A 358 18.16 2.47 -12.75
C GLU A 358 18.07 2.84 -14.24
N THR A 359 16.87 2.75 -14.81
CA THR A 359 16.60 3.17 -16.20
C THR A 359 15.78 4.45 -16.16
N ARG A 360 16.30 5.52 -16.76
CA ARG A 360 15.62 6.80 -16.92
C ARG A 360 15.20 6.93 -18.38
N GLU A 361 13.90 7.00 -18.64
CA GLU A 361 13.40 7.10 -20.02
C GLU A 361 13.68 8.48 -20.64
N ALA A 362 13.56 8.58 -21.96
CA ALA A 362 13.70 9.86 -22.65
C ALA A 362 12.65 10.87 -22.13
N GLY A 363 13.08 12.08 -21.82
CA GLY A 363 12.26 13.12 -21.21
C GLY A 363 12.37 13.20 -19.68
N TRP A 364 13.12 12.28 -19.04
CA TRP A 364 13.39 12.32 -17.61
C TRP A 364 14.02 13.64 -17.16
N ILE A 365 13.59 14.16 -16.00
CA ILE A 365 14.11 15.38 -15.39
C ILE A 365 14.74 15.05 -14.05
N ASP A 366 16.03 15.40 -13.89
CA ASP A 366 16.73 15.30 -12.62
C ASP A 366 16.82 16.66 -11.93
N LEU A 367 16.62 16.64 -10.62
CA LEU A 367 16.74 17.81 -9.75
C LEU A 367 17.97 17.69 -8.85
N TYR A 368 18.71 18.78 -8.77
CA TYR A 368 19.89 18.93 -7.94
C TYR A 368 19.74 20.15 -7.06
N VAL A 369 20.39 20.10 -5.89
CA VAL A 369 20.53 21.25 -5.00
C VAL A 369 21.99 21.46 -4.65
N SER A 370 22.39 22.74 -4.59
CA SER A 370 23.64 23.19 -3.98
C SER A 370 23.31 24.01 -2.74
N LEU A 371 23.73 23.55 -1.56
CA LEU A 371 23.47 24.19 -0.27
C LEU A 371 24.70 24.00 0.63
N ASN A 372 25.07 25.05 1.38
CA ASN A 372 26.17 25.03 2.35
C ASN A 372 27.51 24.48 1.79
N GLY A 373 27.80 24.75 0.52
CA GLY A 373 29.03 24.31 -0.16
C GLY A 373 29.03 22.84 -0.62
N ALA A 374 27.95 22.09 -0.38
CA ALA A 374 27.74 20.75 -0.91
C ALA A 374 26.73 20.76 -2.06
N ARG A 375 26.77 19.73 -2.91
CA ARG A 375 25.82 19.52 -4.00
C ARG A 375 25.44 18.06 -4.11
N TRP A 376 24.14 17.79 -4.18
CA TRP A 376 23.62 16.43 -4.33
C TRP A 376 22.39 16.39 -5.24
N GLU A 377 22.11 15.19 -5.73
CA GLU A 377 20.92 14.85 -6.49
C GLU A 377 19.75 14.64 -5.51
N MET A 378 18.64 15.34 -5.75
CA MET A 378 17.44 15.22 -4.91
C MET A 378 16.53 14.07 -5.36
N GLY A 379 16.65 13.66 -6.61
CA GLY A 379 15.76 12.74 -7.29
C GLY A 379 15.40 13.28 -8.67
N GLY A 380 14.48 12.59 -9.33
CA GLY A 380 14.01 12.96 -10.65
C GLY A 380 12.67 12.32 -10.95
N PHE A 381 12.08 12.73 -12.06
CA PHE A 381 10.78 12.25 -12.50
C PHE A 381 10.73 12.14 -14.01
N LEU A 382 9.82 11.30 -14.51
CA LEU A 382 9.55 11.24 -15.94
C LEU A 382 8.84 12.52 -16.36
N GLY A 383 9.52 13.35 -17.16
CA GLY A 383 8.95 14.58 -17.70
C GLY A 383 8.11 14.34 -18.96
N PRO A 384 7.38 15.36 -19.43
CA PRO A 384 6.61 15.28 -20.66
C PRO A 384 7.49 14.93 -21.87
N THR A 385 6.92 14.13 -22.77
CA THR A 385 7.50 13.93 -24.10
C THR A 385 7.42 15.23 -24.90
N ALA A 386 8.45 15.47 -25.72
CA ALA A 386 8.55 16.67 -26.54
C ALA A 386 7.53 16.68 -27.69
#